data_AF-A0A819C9S9-F1
#
_entry.id   AF-A0A819C9S9-F1
#
_cell.length_a   1.000
_cell.length_b   1.000
_cell.length_c   1.000
_cell.angle_alpha   90.00
_cell.angle_beta   90.00
_cell.angle_gamma   90.00
#
_symmetry.space_group_name_H-M   'P 1'
#
loop_
_entity.id
_entity.type
_entity.pdbx_description
1 polymer ?
#
loop_
_entity_poly.entity_id
_entity_poly.type
_entity_poly.pdbx_seq_one_letter_code
_entity_poly.pdbx_strand_id
1 'polypeptide(L)'
;MVMLKTITMMLGELDYERSYFEHPNDQHFNITNLIILLLFAIIMPILLMNLLVGLAIGDLMQIQQNARLKRLATQVQLHTNLEKKLPSKLIQRWTKNEYIVYINKGICNRFSTLFKEWISKPLDTNDVLNAYEENGTERVLFLELYKQKRRQKNMQQQLEKITDLVRLVLQKMEIHTEMESNDTTSNDKNENFIRMQKFRQVFNITRRFSHARPSNGNIPHLFTHSEEA
;
A
#
# COMPACT_ATOMS: atom_id res chain seq x y z
N MET A 1 -34.01 -30.61 28.16
CA MET A 1 -34.26 -30.93 26.73
C MET A 1 -34.55 -29.69 25.90
N VAL A 2 -35.36 -28.73 26.36
CA VAL A 2 -35.71 -27.53 25.58
C VAL A 2 -34.49 -26.69 25.17
N MET A 3 -33.57 -26.36 26.09
CA MET A 3 -32.36 -25.61 25.74
C MET A 3 -31.48 -26.30 24.68
N LEU A 4 -31.32 -27.62 24.77
CA LEU A 4 -30.52 -28.37 23.80
C LEU A 4 -31.19 -28.35 22.42
N LYS A 5 -32.52 -28.46 22.37
CA LYS A 5 -33.30 -28.32 21.12
C LYS A 5 -33.21 -26.90 20.55
N THR A 6 -33.14 -25.86 21.38
CA THR A 6 -32.92 -24.49 20.89
C THR A 6 -31.50 -24.31 20.33
N ILE A 7 -30.48 -24.94 20.93
CA ILE A 7 -29.10 -24.91 20.43
C ILE A 7 -28.96 -25.66 19.10
N THR A 8 -29.61 -26.81 18.93
CA THR A 8 -29.62 -27.53 17.64
C THR A 8 -30.37 -26.73 16.58
N MET A 9 -31.49 -26.07 16.94
CA MET A 9 -32.17 -25.15 16.04
C MET A 9 -31.33 -23.91 15.67
N MET A 10 -30.45 -23.43 16.56
CA MET A 10 -29.48 -22.36 16.23
C MET A 10 -28.42 -22.82 15.21
N LEU A 11 -28.06 -24.11 15.19
CA LEU A 11 -27.16 -24.69 14.20
C LEU A 11 -27.80 -24.88 12.82
N GLY A 12 -29.12 -24.65 12.70
CA GLY A 12 -29.89 -24.78 11.47
C GLY A 12 -30.74 -26.05 11.38
N GLU A 13 -30.73 -26.90 12.40
CA GLU A 13 -31.56 -28.11 12.46
C GLU A 13 -32.98 -27.76 12.94
N LEU A 14 -33.87 -27.48 11.98
CA LEU A 14 -35.28 -27.17 12.25
C LEU A 14 -36.18 -28.41 12.10
N ASP A 15 -36.38 -29.14 13.20
CA ASP A 15 -37.34 -30.25 13.26
C ASP A 15 -38.80 -29.75 13.40
N TYR A 16 -39.28 -29.01 12.40
CA TYR A 16 -40.64 -28.42 12.41
C TYR A 16 -41.73 -29.50 12.42
N GLU A 17 -41.54 -30.57 11.63
CA GLU A 17 -42.55 -31.62 11.44
C GLU A 17 -42.89 -32.32 12.77
N ARG A 18 -41.85 -32.73 13.48
CA ARG A 18 -41.96 -33.44 14.76
C ARG A 18 -42.48 -32.56 15.90
N SER A 19 -42.15 -31.27 15.90
CA SER A 19 -42.54 -30.36 16.98
C SER A 19 -43.93 -29.73 16.81
N TYR A 20 -44.45 -29.63 15.58
CA TYR A 20 -45.76 -28.99 15.33
C TYR A 20 -46.87 -29.97 14.89
N PHE A 21 -46.57 -31.08 14.20
CA PHE A 21 -47.62 -31.99 13.71
C PHE A 21 -47.94 -33.16 14.65
N GLU A 22 -47.08 -33.48 15.61
CA GLU A 22 -47.25 -34.65 16.49
C GLU A 22 -48.32 -34.41 17.59
N HIS A 23 -48.66 -33.15 17.92
CA HIS A 23 -49.63 -32.79 18.97
C HIS A 23 -50.56 -31.62 18.57
N PRO A 24 -51.50 -31.81 17.62
CA PRO A 24 -52.35 -30.73 17.10
C PRO A 24 -53.40 -30.19 18.09
N ASN A 25 -53.73 -30.94 19.15
CA ASN A 25 -54.85 -30.61 20.05
C ASN A 25 -54.47 -29.80 21.30
N ASP A 26 -53.18 -29.67 21.62
CA ASP A 26 -52.68 -28.99 22.84
C ASP A 26 -52.09 -27.59 22.56
N GLN A 27 -52.14 -27.12 21.32
CA GLN A 27 -51.54 -25.84 20.92
C GLN A 27 -52.53 -24.67 21.04
N HIS A 28 -52.59 -24.07 22.22
CA HIS A 28 -53.11 -22.70 22.35
C HIS A 28 -52.18 -21.72 21.60
N PHE A 29 -52.75 -20.87 20.73
CA PHE A 29 -52.05 -19.85 19.91
C PHE A 29 -51.16 -20.35 18.76
N ASN A 30 -51.71 -21.21 17.89
CA ASN A 30 -51.02 -21.74 16.69
C ASN A 30 -50.39 -20.65 15.79
N ILE A 31 -51.14 -19.58 15.48
CA ILE A 31 -50.66 -18.50 14.59
C ILE A 31 -49.48 -17.74 15.22
N THR A 32 -49.56 -17.40 16.51
CA THR A 32 -48.50 -16.68 17.22
C THR A 32 -47.21 -17.51 17.27
N ASN A 33 -47.31 -18.82 17.53
CA ASN A 33 -46.16 -19.72 17.57
C ASN A 33 -45.50 -19.88 16.19
N LEU A 34 -46.27 -19.87 15.10
CA LEU A 34 -45.73 -19.90 13.74
C LEU A 34 -44.98 -18.61 13.39
N ILE A 35 -45.50 -17.46 13.80
CA ILE A 35 -44.83 -16.17 13.60
C ILE A 35 -43.51 -16.11 14.38
N ILE A 36 -43.52 -16.55 15.65
CA ILE A 36 -42.32 -16.59 16.49
C ILE A 36 -41.28 -17.57 15.89
N LEU A 37 -41.72 -18.74 15.42
CA LEU A 37 -40.83 -19.71 14.78
C LEU A 37 -40.21 -19.16 13.49
N LEU A 38 -40.99 -18.49 12.64
CA LEU A 38 -40.51 -17.92 11.39
C LEU A 38 -39.49 -16.79 11.64
N LEU A 39 -39.78 -15.92 12.62
CA LEU A 39 -38.84 -14.89 13.05
C LEU A 39 -37.55 -15.50 13.60
N PHE A 40 -37.67 -16.55 14.44
CA PHE A 40 -36.54 -17.26 15.01
C PHE A 40 -35.68 -17.94 13.93
N ALA A 41 -36.31 -18.56 12.92
CA ALA A 41 -35.65 -19.24 11.79
C ALA A 41 -34.90 -18.28 10.84
N ILE A 42 -35.27 -17.00 10.81
CA ILE A 42 -34.54 -15.97 10.06
C ILE A 42 -33.41 -15.39 10.92
N ILE A 43 -33.69 -15.05 12.18
CA ILE A 43 -32.71 -14.34 13.02
C ILE A 43 -31.56 -15.27 13.43
N MET A 44 -31.84 -16.47 13.93
CA MET A 44 -30.81 -17.31 14.56
C MET A 44 -29.96 -18.13 13.56
N PRO A 45 -30.53 -18.88 12.62
CA PRO A 45 -29.73 -19.64 11.67
C PRO A 45 -29.12 -18.77 10.57
N ILE A 46 -29.81 -17.71 10.12
CA ILE A 46 -29.40 -16.95 8.93
C ILE A 46 -28.62 -15.70 9.32
N LEU A 47 -29.20 -14.80 10.12
CA LEU A 47 -28.51 -13.55 10.47
C LEU A 47 -27.31 -13.79 11.39
N LEU A 48 -27.48 -14.60 12.45
CA LEU A 48 -26.42 -14.82 13.42
C LEU A 48 -25.26 -15.64 12.83
N MET A 49 -25.50 -16.68 12.02
CA MET A 49 -24.41 -17.39 11.33
C MET A 49 -23.65 -16.49 10.36
N ASN A 50 -24.37 -15.69 9.56
CA ASN A 50 -23.73 -14.78 8.60
C ASN A 50 -22.91 -13.70 9.31
N LEU A 51 -23.37 -13.23 10.48
CA LEU A 51 -22.62 -12.27 11.30
C LEU A 51 -21.38 -12.91 11.94
N LEU A 52 -21.50 -14.11 12.52
CA LEU A 52 -20.36 -14.80 13.12
C LEU A 52 -19.28 -15.16 12.10
N VAL A 53 -19.69 -15.65 10.92
CA VAL A 53 -18.77 -15.93 9.81
C VAL A 53 -18.18 -14.63 9.27
N GLY A 54 -18.98 -13.57 9.14
CA GLY A 54 -18.50 -12.25 8.69
C GLY A 54 -17.45 -11.64 9.62
N LEU A 55 -17.65 -11.74 10.94
CA LEU A 55 -16.66 -11.31 11.93
C LEU A 55 -15.39 -12.18 11.89
N ALA A 56 -15.55 -13.51 11.84
CA ALA A 56 -14.42 -14.43 11.77
C ALA A 56 -13.59 -14.24 10.49
N ILE A 57 -14.22 -14.01 9.34
CA ILE A 57 -13.53 -13.72 8.08
C ILE A 57 -12.86 -12.35 8.12
N GLY A 58 -13.50 -11.35 8.74
CA GLY A 58 -12.90 -10.02 8.96
C GLY A 58 -11.62 -10.09 9.79
N ASP A 59 -11.63 -10.88 10.87
CA ASP A 59 -10.45 -11.13 11.70
C ASP A 59 -9.39 -11.96 10.95
N LEU A 60 -9.82 -12.96 10.17
CA LEU A 60 -8.93 -13.80 9.37
C LEU A 60 -8.16 -12.99 8.32
N MET A 61 -8.82 -12.05 7.65
CA MET A 61 -8.20 -11.20 6.63
C MET A 61 -7.06 -10.34 7.21
N GLN A 62 -7.27 -9.74 8.39
CA GLN A 62 -6.23 -8.97 9.08
C GLN A 62 -5.04 -9.84 9.50
N ILE A 63 -5.31 -11.06 9.95
CA ILE A 63 -4.27 -12.04 10.30
C ILE A 63 -3.52 -12.45 9.03
N GLN A 64 -4.20 -12.70 7.92
CA GLN A 64 -3.60 -13.13 6.65
C GLN A 64 -2.64 -12.07 6.09
N GLN A 65 -3.02 -10.79 6.11
CA GLN A 65 -2.17 -9.69 5.63
C GLN A 65 -0.86 -9.58 6.43
N ASN A 66 -0.92 -9.82 7.75
CA ASN A 66 0.21 -9.65 8.66
C ASN A 66 0.94 -10.96 9.00
N ALA A 67 0.43 -12.11 8.55
CA ALA A 67 0.91 -13.44 8.95
C ALA A 67 2.40 -13.64 8.65
N ARG A 68 2.90 -13.04 7.57
CA ARG A 68 4.29 -13.23 7.12
C ARG A 68 5.30 -12.46 7.95
N LEU A 69 5.03 -11.17 8.18
CA LEU A 69 5.85 -10.35 9.08
C LEU A 69 5.81 -10.93 10.49
N LYS A 70 4.62 -11.35 10.95
CA LYS A 70 4.44 -12.00 12.24
C LYS A 70 5.23 -13.31 12.33
N ARG A 71 5.21 -14.16 11.30
CA ARG A 71 5.98 -15.42 11.26
C ARG A 71 7.49 -15.17 11.29
N LEU A 72 7.99 -14.22 10.51
CA LEU A 72 9.42 -13.86 10.53
C LEU A 72 9.83 -13.29 11.90
N ALA A 73 9.01 -12.41 12.47
CA ALA A 73 9.23 -11.85 13.79
C ALA A 73 9.25 -12.95 14.87
N THR A 74 8.34 -13.93 14.81
CA THR A 74 8.34 -15.09 15.72
C THR A 74 9.61 -15.94 15.56
N GLN A 75 10.09 -16.17 14.33
CA GLN A 75 11.34 -16.88 14.10
C GLN A 75 12.55 -16.12 14.69
N VAL A 76 12.65 -14.82 14.44
CA VAL A 76 13.71 -13.97 14.99
C VAL A 76 13.65 -13.93 16.51
N GLN A 77 12.45 -13.85 17.09
CA GLN A 77 12.24 -13.89 18.53
C GLN A 77 12.68 -15.23 19.13
N LEU A 78 12.38 -16.35 18.47
CA LEU A 78 12.85 -17.66 18.88
C LEU A 78 14.38 -17.75 18.85
N HIS A 79 15.03 -17.33 17.76
CA HIS A 79 16.49 -17.31 17.66
C HIS A 79 17.12 -16.43 18.74
N THR A 80 16.61 -15.22 18.93
CA THR A 80 17.08 -14.29 19.97
C THR A 80 16.93 -14.88 21.38
N ASN A 81 15.81 -15.55 21.65
CA ASN A 81 15.56 -16.18 22.95
C ASN A 81 16.47 -17.38 23.19
N LEU A 82 16.78 -18.16 22.15
CA LEU A 82 17.73 -19.26 22.22
C LEU A 82 19.15 -18.76 22.45
N GLU A 83 19.59 -17.75 21.70
CA GLU A 83 20.90 -17.13 21.87
C GLU A 83 21.11 -16.59 23.29
N LYS A 84 20.09 -15.96 23.89
CA LYS A 84 20.15 -15.47 25.28
C LYS A 84 20.26 -16.58 26.32
N LYS A 85 19.72 -17.77 26.04
CA LYS A 85 19.73 -18.93 26.97
C LYS A 85 20.95 -19.84 26.78
N LEU A 86 21.68 -19.71 25.67
CA LEU A 86 22.82 -20.55 25.36
C LEU A 86 24.13 -19.99 25.94
N PRO A 87 25.04 -20.83 26.47
CA PRO A 87 26.36 -20.40 26.94
C PRO A 87 27.19 -19.76 25.82
N SER A 88 27.88 -18.64 26.10
CA SER A 88 28.64 -17.87 25.12
C SER A 88 29.71 -18.69 24.37
N LYS A 89 30.25 -19.75 25.00
CA LYS A 89 31.22 -20.67 24.38
C LYS A 89 30.63 -21.49 23.22
N LEU A 90 29.35 -21.85 23.29
CA LEU A 90 28.66 -22.60 22.23
C LEU A 90 28.37 -21.70 21.03
N ILE A 91 27.87 -20.49 21.29
CA ILE A 91 27.58 -19.50 20.24
C ILE A 91 28.87 -19.19 19.48
N GLN A 92 29.95 -18.84 20.18
CA GLN A 92 31.25 -18.52 19.56
C GLN A 92 31.84 -19.70 18.77
N ARG A 93 31.46 -20.94 19.07
CA ARG A 93 31.94 -22.12 18.34
C ARG A 93 31.12 -22.47 17.11
N TRP A 94 29.85 -22.06 17.07
CA TRP A 94 28.91 -22.41 16.01
C TRP A 94 28.61 -21.22 15.08
N THR A 95 28.92 -19.99 15.48
CA THR A 95 28.83 -18.80 14.63
C THR A 95 29.84 -18.89 13.50
N LYS A 96 29.32 -18.99 12.28
CA LYS A 96 30.08 -18.86 11.02
C LYS A 96 29.60 -17.60 10.31
N ASN A 97 30.53 -16.73 9.92
CA ASN A 97 30.20 -15.43 9.32
C ASN A 97 29.95 -15.52 7.81
N GLU A 98 30.33 -16.63 7.18
CA GLU A 98 30.22 -16.83 5.75
C GLU A 98 29.72 -18.24 5.45
N TYR A 99 28.82 -18.36 4.47
CA TYR A 99 28.32 -19.62 3.97
C TYR A 99 28.33 -19.60 2.44
N ILE A 100 28.95 -20.61 1.82
CA ILE A 100 29.03 -20.75 0.37
C ILE A 100 27.92 -21.70 -0.08
N VAL A 101 26.97 -21.20 -0.87
CA VAL A 101 25.87 -22.00 -1.43
C VAL A 101 26.23 -22.43 -2.85
N TYR A 102 26.32 -23.74 -3.07
CA TYR A 102 26.52 -24.30 -4.41
C TYR A 102 25.16 -24.72 -4.98
N ILE A 103 24.74 -24.05 -6.07
CA ILE A 103 23.40 -24.18 -6.67
C ILE A 103 23.24 -25.49 -7.47
N ASN A 104 24.32 -26.24 -7.71
CA ASN A 104 24.31 -27.44 -8.54
C ASN A 104 25.05 -28.62 -7.92
N LYS A 105 24.62 -29.07 -6.73
CA LYS A 105 25.03 -30.37 -6.17
C LYS A 105 23.81 -31.25 -6.04
N GLY A 106 23.73 -32.28 -6.88
CA GLY A 106 22.71 -33.32 -6.83
C GLY A 106 22.67 -33.97 -5.44
N ILE A 107 21.47 -34.00 -4.86
CA ILE A 107 21.21 -34.52 -3.52
C ILE A 107 21.48 -36.04 -3.50
N CYS A 108 22.50 -36.45 -2.76
CA CYS A 108 22.76 -37.86 -2.40
C CYS A 108 22.28 -38.11 -0.95
N ASN A 109 20.96 -38.23 -0.76
CA ASN A 109 20.24 -38.99 0.29
C ASN A 109 18.75 -38.61 0.27
N ARG A 110 17.95 -39.37 -0.50
CA ARG A 110 16.53 -39.02 -0.74
C ARG A 110 15.66 -39.07 0.53
N PHE A 111 15.94 -39.95 1.49
CA PHE A 111 15.15 -40.05 2.73
C PHE A 111 15.34 -38.84 3.66
N SER A 112 16.57 -38.35 3.82
CA SER A 112 16.81 -37.18 4.68
C SER A 112 16.33 -35.88 4.07
N THR A 113 16.31 -35.77 2.74
CA THR A 113 15.81 -34.55 2.09
C THR A 113 14.30 -34.46 2.09
N LEU A 114 13.58 -35.58 1.96
CA LEU A 114 12.11 -35.58 2.06
C LEU A 114 11.62 -35.20 3.45
N PHE A 115 12.24 -35.74 4.52
CA PHE A 115 11.87 -35.39 5.89
C PHE A 115 12.27 -33.95 6.24
N LYS A 116 13.42 -33.49 5.72
CA LYS A 116 13.89 -32.13 5.89
C LYS A 116 13.03 -31.12 5.11
N GLU A 117 12.55 -31.44 3.91
CA GLU A 117 11.59 -30.60 3.18
C GLU A 117 10.22 -30.58 3.85
N TRP A 118 9.79 -31.68 4.47
CA TRP A 118 8.50 -31.74 5.14
C TRP A 118 8.45 -30.92 6.44
N ILE A 119 9.55 -30.91 7.21
CA ILE A 119 9.65 -30.18 8.50
C ILE A 119 10.24 -28.78 8.33
N SER A 120 11.22 -28.64 7.45
CA SER A 120 11.83 -27.37 7.05
C SER A 120 11.47 -27.08 5.61
N LYS A 121 10.23 -26.61 5.38
CA LYS A 121 10.03 -25.64 4.31
C LYS A 121 10.49 -24.28 4.82
N PRO A 122 11.72 -23.81 4.51
CA PRO A 122 12.03 -22.40 4.68
C PRO A 122 11.13 -21.63 3.71
N LEU A 123 10.41 -20.66 4.26
CA LEU A 123 9.77 -19.53 3.58
C LEU A 123 9.53 -19.76 2.07
N ASP A 124 8.33 -20.23 1.70
CA ASP A 124 7.92 -20.31 0.29
C ASP A 124 8.15 -18.93 -0.35
N THR A 125 9.22 -18.84 -1.13
CA THR A 125 9.70 -17.60 -1.75
C THR A 125 8.68 -17.12 -2.79
N ASN A 126 7.97 -18.06 -3.39
CA ASN A 126 6.85 -17.84 -4.30
C ASN A 126 5.64 -17.25 -3.56
N ASP A 127 5.36 -17.72 -2.34
CA ASP A 127 4.37 -17.06 -1.51
C ASP A 127 4.82 -15.63 -1.24
N VAL A 128 6.04 -15.41 -0.73
CA VAL A 128 6.62 -14.08 -0.49
C VAL A 128 6.41 -13.16 -1.70
N LEU A 129 6.72 -13.63 -2.91
CA LEU A 129 6.48 -12.91 -4.16
C LEU A 129 5.00 -12.56 -4.38
N ASN A 130 4.09 -13.53 -4.20
CA ASN A 130 2.66 -13.36 -4.47
C ASN A 130 1.95 -12.37 -3.52
N ALA A 131 2.27 -12.35 -2.21
CA ALA A 131 1.76 -11.27 -1.34
C ALA A 131 2.62 -10.00 -1.37
N TYR A 132 3.78 -10.03 -2.04
CA TYR A 132 4.48 -8.82 -2.47
C TYR A 132 3.84 -8.25 -3.73
N GLU A 133 3.16 -9.03 -4.58
CA GLU A 133 2.40 -8.47 -5.71
C GLU A 133 1.12 -7.77 -5.24
N GLU A 134 0.36 -8.37 -4.31
CA GLU A 134 -0.91 -7.77 -3.87
C GLU A 134 -0.72 -6.54 -2.94
N ASN A 135 0.22 -6.59 -1.98
CA ASN A 135 0.53 -5.45 -1.11
C ASN A 135 1.69 -4.56 -1.61
N GLY A 136 2.50 -5.06 -2.56
CA GLY A 136 3.61 -4.27 -3.09
C GLY A 136 3.14 -3.24 -4.10
N THR A 137 2.06 -3.49 -4.86
CA THR A 137 1.47 -2.46 -5.71
C THR A 137 1.04 -1.24 -4.90
N GLU A 138 0.34 -1.43 -3.77
CA GLU A 138 -0.07 -0.34 -2.88
C GLU A 138 1.12 0.37 -2.22
N ARG A 139 2.13 -0.38 -1.75
CA ARG A 139 3.35 0.21 -1.15
C ARG A 139 4.22 0.93 -2.16
N VAL A 140 4.36 0.39 -3.37
CA VAL A 140 5.09 1.03 -4.47
C VAL A 140 4.37 2.29 -4.89
N LEU A 141 3.04 2.24 -5.04
CA LEU A 141 2.22 3.42 -5.31
C LEU A 141 2.36 4.47 -4.21
N PHE A 142 2.31 4.08 -2.93
CA PHE A 142 2.52 5.02 -1.82
C PHE A 142 3.92 5.63 -1.84
N LEU A 143 4.95 4.85 -2.17
CA LEU A 143 6.32 5.34 -2.30
C LEU A 143 6.48 6.31 -3.48
N GLU A 144 5.82 6.02 -4.60
CA GLU A 144 5.75 6.91 -5.77
C GLU A 144 5.01 8.20 -5.44
N LEU A 145 3.86 8.13 -4.78
CA LEU A 145 3.10 9.28 -4.28
C LEU A 145 3.92 10.11 -3.29
N TYR A 146 4.66 9.46 -2.39
CA TYR A 146 5.54 10.15 -1.45
C TYR A 146 6.67 10.89 -2.18
N LYS A 147 7.30 10.25 -3.16
CA LYS A 147 8.32 10.88 -4.02
C LYS A 147 7.73 12.04 -4.82
N GLN A 148 6.53 11.87 -5.37
CA GLN A 148 5.82 12.90 -6.14
C GLN A 148 5.45 14.10 -5.26
N LYS A 149 4.97 13.85 -4.03
CA LYS A 149 4.68 14.89 -3.04
C LYS A 149 5.93 15.70 -2.68
N ARG A 150 7.09 15.04 -2.53
CA ARG A 150 8.37 15.73 -2.30
C ARG A 150 8.77 16.59 -3.50
N ARG A 151 8.61 16.08 -4.72
CA ARG A 151 8.84 16.85 -5.96
C ARG A 151 7.92 18.06 -6.04
N GLN A 152 6.64 17.90 -5.72
CA GLN A 152 5.66 18.99 -5.69
C GLN A 152 6.04 20.07 -4.69
N LYS A 153 6.46 19.69 -3.48
CA LYS A 153 6.94 20.65 -2.47
C LYS A 153 8.17 21.43 -2.94
N ASN A 154 9.11 20.77 -3.61
CA ASN A 154 10.28 21.44 -4.18
C ASN A 154 9.89 22.41 -5.31
N MET A 155 8.95 22.03 -6.19
CA MET A 155 8.45 22.91 -7.25
C MET A 155 7.69 24.12 -6.68
N GLN A 156 6.90 23.93 -5.61
CA GLN A 156 6.23 25.03 -4.91
C GLN A 156 7.25 26.06 -4.37
N GLN A 157 8.34 25.60 -3.76
CA GLN A 157 9.41 26.48 -3.29
C GLN A 157 10.11 27.22 -4.45
N GLN A 158 10.27 26.59 -5.61
CA GLN A 158 10.84 27.24 -6.79
C GLN A 158 9.88 28.32 -7.35
N LEU A 159 8.57 28.03 -7.39
CA LEU A 159 7.56 28.99 -7.84
C LEU A 159 7.45 30.21 -6.92
N GLU A 160 7.58 30.00 -5.60
CA GLU A 160 7.61 31.10 -4.62
C GLU A 160 8.82 32.01 -4.89
N LYS A 161 10.02 31.43 -5.05
CA LYS A 161 11.23 32.19 -5.41
C LYS A 161 11.09 32.95 -6.73
N ILE A 162 10.49 32.33 -7.75
CA ILE A 162 10.23 33.01 -9.04
C ILE A 162 9.27 34.17 -8.83
N THR A 163 8.22 33.98 -8.04
CA THR A 163 7.22 35.02 -7.75
C THR A 163 7.86 36.21 -7.03
N ASP A 164 8.76 35.96 -6.08
CA ASP A 164 9.52 37.00 -5.38
C ASP A 164 10.48 37.76 -6.31
N LEU A 165 11.19 37.03 -7.19
CA LEU A 165 12.06 37.65 -8.20
C LEU A 165 11.27 38.52 -9.18
N VAL A 166 10.08 38.09 -9.60
CA VAL A 166 9.21 38.88 -10.48
C VAL A 166 8.76 40.17 -9.78
N ARG A 167 8.40 40.11 -8.49
CA ARG A 167 8.06 41.31 -7.71
C ARG A 167 9.25 42.28 -7.60
N LEU A 168 10.45 41.76 -7.33
CA LEU A 168 11.67 42.59 -7.28
C LEU A 168 11.97 43.27 -8.62
N VAL A 169 11.80 42.54 -9.72
CA VAL A 169 12.01 43.10 -11.07
C VAL A 169 10.96 44.17 -11.38
N LEU A 170 9.68 43.95 -11.05
CA LEU A 170 8.63 44.95 -11.21
C LEU A 170 8.93 46.22 -10.40
N GLN A 171 9.29 46.07 -9.12
CA GLN A 171 9.63 47.20 -8.25
C GLN A 171 10.86 47.95 -8.77
N LYS A 172 11.91 47.25 -9.22
CA LYS A 172 13.11 47.89 -9.78
C LYS A 172 12.83 48.56 -11.12
N MET A 173 11.94 48.01 -11.95
CA MET A 173 11.50 48.65 -13.19
C MET A 173 10.73 49.92 -12.88
N GLU A 174 9.75 49.87 -11.96
CA GLU A 174 8.93 51.01 -11.52
C GLU A 174 9.80 52.17 -11.03
N ILE A 175 10.75 51.90 -10.11
CA ILE A 175 11.71 52.89 -9.59
C ILE A 175 12.58 53.49 -10.70
N HIS A 176 13.05 52.68 -11.65
CA HIS A 176 13.81 53.22 -12.79
C HIS A 176 12.95 54.14 -13.68
N THR A 177 11.68 53.81 -13.90
CA THR A 177 10.75 54.69 -14.63
C THR A 177 10.46 55.99 -13.88
N GLU A 178 10.31 55.96 -12.55
CA GLU A 178 10.05 57.18 -11.75
C GLU A 178 11.26 58.12 -11.71
N MET A 179 12.47 57.56 -11.67
CA MET A 179 13.71 58.36 -11.73
C MET A 179 13.96 58.93 -13.14
N GLU A 180 13.55 58.23 -14.20
CA GLU A 180 13.68 58.66 -15.60
C GLU A 180 12.61 59.71 -15.97
N SER A 181 11.45 59.74 -15.30
CA SER A 181 10.36 60.72 -15.55
C SER A 181 10.55 62.09 -14.88
N ASN A 182 11.38 62.19 -13.85
CA ASN A 182 11.60 63.46 -13.14
C ASN A 182 12.64 64.37 -13.82
N ASP A 183 13.39 63.86 -14.80
CA ASP A 183 14.20 64.66 -15.71
C ASP A 183 13.48 64.78 -17.06
N THR A 184 13.02 65.99 -17.38
CA THR A 184 12.45 66.44 -18.67
C THR A 184 10.94 66.24 -18.89
N THR A 185 10.17 67.23 -18.43
CA THR A 185 8.89 67.63 -19.00
C THR A 185 9.05 67.99 -20.48
N SER A 186 9.03 67.01 -21.41
CA SER A 186 8.75 67.16 -22.87
C SER A 186 8.95 65.86 -23.70
N ASN A 187 8.61 64.63 -23.23
CA ASN A 187 8.80 63.45 -24.11
C ASN A 187 7.90 62.21 -23.93
N ASP A 188 6.60 62.40 -23.64
CA ASP A 188 5.66 61.29 -23.35
C ASP A 188 5.52 60.21 -24.45
N LYS A 189 5.74 60.55 -25.74
CA LYS A 189 5.60 59.57 -26.83
C LYS A 189 6.85 58.70 -27.01
N ASN A 190 8.03 59.26 -26.78
CA ASN A 190 9.29 58.52 -26.89
C ASN A 190 9.50 57.60 -25.68
N GLU A 191 9.07 58.03 -24.51
CA GLU A 191 9.19 57.26 -23.28
C GLU A 191 8.35 55.98 -23.31
N ASN A 192 7.11 56.05 -23.80
CA ASN A 192 6.24 54.89 -23.99
C ASN A 192 6.80 53.89 -25.03
N PHE A 193 7.49 54.38 -26.07
CA PHE A 193 8.16 53.55 -27.05
C PHE A 193 9.39 52.83 -26.47
N ILE A 194 10.20 53.54 -25.68
CA ILE A 194 11.37 52.98 -24.98
C ILE A 194 10.93 51.96 -23.92
N ARG A 195 9.85 52.25 -23.17
CA ARG A 195 9.23 51.30 -22.22
C ARG A 195 8.79 50.01 -22.92
N MET A 196 8.13 50.12 -24.08
CA MET A 196 7.70 48.97 -24.88
C MET A 196 8.89 48.15 -25.43
N GLN A 197 9.99 48.81 -25.81
CA GLN A 197 11.21 48.13 -26.27
C GLN A 197 11.95 47.41 -25.13
N LYS A 198 12.11 48.03 -23.96
CA LYS A 198 12.71 47.39 -22.77
C LYS A 198 11.87 46.17 -22.34
N PHE A 199 10.54 46.28 -22.35
CA PHE A 199 9.63 45.16 -22.06
C PHE A 199 9.76 44.01 -23.09
N ARG A 200 9.84 44.33 -24.40
CA ARG A 200 10.09 43.34 -25.45
C ARG A 200 11.44 42.62 -25.30
N GLN A 201 12.49 43.32 -24.89
CA GLN A 201 13.80 42.71 -24.68
C GLN A 201 13.80 41.72 -23.52
N VAL A 202 13.20 42.08 -22.39
CA VAL A 202 13.05 41.17 -21.24
C VAL A 202 12.19 39.95 -21.61
N PHE A 203 11.07 40.16 -22.30
CA PHE A 203 10.21 39.07 -22.76
C PHE A 203 10.93 38.12 -23.74
N ASN A 204 11.77 38.65 -24.63
CA ASN A 204 12.57 37.85 -25.56
C ASN A 204 13.67 37.05 -24.85
N ILE A 205 14.26 37.55 -23.77
CA ILE A 205 15.24 36.81 -22.96
C ILE A 205 14.56 35.63 -22.24
N THR A 206 13.41 35.86 -21.60
CA THR A 206 12.64 34.82 -20.92
C THR A 206 12.16 33.72 -21.89
N ARG A 207 11.78 34.09 -23.12
CA ARG A 207 11.39 33.15 -24.17
C ARG A 207 12.55 32.30 -24.71
N ARG A 208 13.78 32.84 -24.68
CA ARG A 208 14.99 32.06 -25.02
C ARG A 208 15.34 31.04 -23.93
N PHE A 209 15.07 31.35 -22.66
CA PHE A 209 15.24 30.40 -21.56
C PHE A 209 14.18 29.30 -21.53
N SER A 210 12.92 29.57 -21.93
CA SER A 210 11.88 28.53 -21.97
C SER A 210 12.07 27.48 -23.08
N HIS A 211 12.90 27.77 -24.09
CA HIS A 211 13.24 26.83 -25.17
C HIS A 211 14.50 25.99 -24.91
N ALA A 212 15.24 26.25 -23.83
CA ALA A 212 16.31 25.37 -23.40
C ALA A 212 15.70 24.14 -22.70
N ARG A 213 15.40 23.08 -23.48
CA ARG A 213 15.06 21.76 -22.95
C ARG A 213 16.14 21.31 -21.96
N PRO A 214 15.78 20.65 -20.84
CA PRO A 214 16.76 19.91 -20.08
C PRO A 214 17.31 18.79 -20.97
N SER A 215 18.64 18.72 -21.08
CA SER A 215 19.36 17.60 -21.68
C SER A 215 18.90 16.32 -20.98
N ASN A 216 18.12 15.50 -21.68
CA ASN A 216 17.77 14.16 -21.27
C ASN A 216 19.06 13.38 -21.00
N GLY A 217 19.27 12.99 -19.75
CA GLY A 217 20.28 12.00 -19.39
C GLY A 217 19.93 10.68 -20.06
N ASN A 218 20.93 10.10 -20.73
CA ASN A 218 20.90 8.79 -21.36
C ASN A 218 20.22 7.73 -20.47
N ILE A 219 19.14 7.15 -20.98
CA ILE A 219 18.67 5.82 -20.59
C ILE A 219 19.27 4.87 -21.63
N PRO A 220 20.17 3.94 -21.25
CA PRO A 220 20.66 2.95 -22.21
C PRO A 220 19.52 1.98 -22.55
N HIS A 221 19.03 2.07 -23.79
CA HIS A 221 18.28 1.01 -24.45
C HIS A 221 19.23 -0.16 -24.67
N LEU A 222 19.05 -1.24 -23.90
CA LEU A 222 19.71 -2.52 -24.16
C LEU A 222 18.83 -3.31 -25.13
N PHE A 223 19.27 -3.34 -26.38
CA PHE A 223 19.11 -4.40 -27.38
C PHE A 223 17.71 -5.02 -27.60
N THR A 224 17.09 -4.61 -28.71
CA THR A 224 16.31 -5.51 -29.56
C THR A 224 16.98 -5.54 -30.94
N HIS A 225 17.44 -6.72 -31.35
CA HIS A 225 17.67 -7.14 -32.74
C HIS A 225 16.86 -8.43 -32.87
N SER A 226 15.79 -8.44 -33.69
CA SER A 226 15.78 -8.81 -35.12
C SER A 226 16.26 -10.27 -35.28
N GLU A 227 15.37 -11.26 -35.47
CA GLU A 227 14.61 -11.64 -36.69
C GLU A 227 15.24 -12.92 -37.28
N GLU A 228 14.39 -13.90 -37.60
CA GLU A 228 14.57 -14.96 -38.60
C GLU A 228 15.81 -15.87 -38.58
N ALA A 229 15.64 -17.08 -38.04
CA ALA A 229 15.80 -18.38 -38.72
C ALA A 229 15.24 -19.52 -37.84
#